data_AF-A0A034VS48-F1
#
_entry.id   AF-A0A034VS48-F1
#
_cell.length_a   1.000
_cell.length_b   1.000
_cell.length_c   1.000
_cell.angle_alpha   90.00
_cell.angle_beta   90.00
_cell.angle_gamma   90.00
#
_symmetry.space_group_name_H-M   'P 1'
#
loop_
_entity.id
_entity.type
_entity.pdbx_description
1 polymer ?
#
loop_
_entity_poly.entity_id
_entity_poly.type
_entity_poly.pdbx_seq_one_letter_code
_entity_poly.pdbx_strand_id
1 'polypeptide(L)'
;MWLKAFSVAVLALCAGAAASNLDRYEGYNKYTVFHDGEDAFNYLVDLQTESTELDFWLLTRNMSVVTVSPTEQSTFEARLNELNAQFVAKPLMEEMAAFNETLGACEGSECELNRPRRQARGFFSHFPRYSEVLNYMSALAARHPHNCRYESLGRSSEGRHIAALSISLNSRVRDRRVAYIQSATHGREWITPLTVLYLANELLNNLRAFQRVLQDVEIYLVPLVNPDGYEYSFTNDRFWRKNRHRYGGRSCAGVDINRNFPNNWNYNGASQNLCSEVYSGTGPTSEPETAAVARYLEYNRHRVKLSLDVHSFGKFLFYPYGYSRNAVAPTRNLLHSVAQRAANQIAKYRGT
;
A
#
# COMPACT_ATOMS: atom_id res chain seq x y z
N MET A 1 -60.84 -22.96 -36.27
CA MET A 1 -59.42 -23.21 -36.56
C MET A 1 -58.65 -22.02 -36.01
N TRP A 2 -57.91 -22.24 -34.92
CA TRP A 2 -57.20 -21.21 -34.15
C TRP A 2 -55.88 -20.85 -34.84
N LEU A 3 -55.63 -19.57 -35.10
CA LEU A 3 -54.31 -19.06 -35.46
C LEU A 3 -53.86 -18.05 -34.39
N LYS A 4 -52.86 -18.48 -33.62
CA LYS A 4 -52.22 -17.72 -32.53
C LYS A 4 -51.37 -16.59 -33.11
N ALA A 5 -51.59 -15.37 -32.65
CA ALA A 5 -50.64 -14.27 -32.78
C ALA A 5 -49.50 -14.46 -31.77
N PHE A 6 -48.26 -14.53 -32.25
CA PHE A 6 -47.07 -14.51 -31.40
C PHE A 6 -46.58 -13.06 -31.30
N SER A 7 -46.73 -12.46 -30.12
CA SER A 7 -46.05 -11.21 -29.77
C SER A 7 -44.62 -11.54 -29.34
N VAL A 8 -43.63 -11.09 -30.11
CA VAL A 8 -42.22 -11.12 -29.73
C VAL A 8 -41.97 -9.93 -28.82
N ALA A 9 -41.80 -10.19 -27.52
CA ALA A 9 -41.32 -9.19 -26.57
C ALA A 9 -39.80 -9.05 -26.71
N VAL A 10 -39.33 -7.90 -27.20
CA VAL A 10 -37.91 -7.53 -27.19
C VAL A 10 -37.56 -7.10 -25.76
N LEU A 11 -36.91 -7.97 -25.01
CA LEU A 11 -36.26 -7.64 -23.75
C LEU A 11 -35.02 -6.81 -24.06
N ALA A 12 -35.10 -5.50 -23.83
CA ALA A 12 -33.93 -4.64 -23.79
C ALA A 12 -33.09 -5.00 -22.56
N LEU A 13 -31.98 -5.70 -22.80
CA LEU A 13 -30.92 -5.89 -21.82
C LEU A 13 -30.21 -4.54 -21.61
N CYS A 14 -30.63 -3.79 -20.60
CA CYS A 14 -29.80 -2.73 -20.03
C CYS A 14 -28.61 -3.38 -19.32
N ALA A 15 -27.52 -3.56 -20.05
CA ALA A 15 -26.21 -3.78 -19.44
C ALA A 15 -25.84 -2.50 -18.69
N GLY A 16 -26.09 -2.47 -17.38
CA GLY A 16 -25.54 -1.43 -16.53
C GLY A 16 -24.02 -1.50 -16.62
N ALA A 17 -23.39 -0.45 -17.14
CA ALA A 17 -21.95 -0.31 -17.05
C ALA A 17 -21.55 -0.42 -15.58
N ALA A 18 -20.68 -1.37 -15.25
CA ALA A 18 -20.13 -1.45 -13.90
C ALA A 18 -19.44 -0.11 -13.60
N ALA A 19 -19.84 0.54 -12.51
CA ALA A 19 -19.21 1.79 -12.07
C ALA A 19 -17.70 1.55 -11.95
N SER A 20 -16.91 2.40 -12.60
CA SER A 20 -15.46 2.34 -12.51
C SER A 20 -15.03 2.81 -11.12
N ASN A 21 -13.98 2.20 -10.58
CA ASN A 21 -13.37 2.63 -9.30
C ASN A 21 -12.74 4.04 -9.37
N LEU A 22 -12.79 4.69 -10.54
CA LEU A 22 -12.33 6.07 -10.78
C LEU A 22 -13.47 7.09 -10.94
N ASP A 23 -14.74 6.68 -11.01
CA ASP A 23 -15.85 7.56 -11.42
C ASP A 23 -16.00 8.82 -10.56
N ARG A 24 -15.64 8.76 -9.27
CA ARG A 24 -15.72 9.90 -8.33
C ARG A 24 -14.63 10.96 -8.53
N TYR A 25 -13.65 10.72 -9.40
CA TYR A 25 -12.47 11.58 -9.57
C TYR A 25 -12.55 12.50 -10.79
N GLU A 26 -13.72 12.60 -11.42
CA GLU A 26 -13.95 13.52 -12.53
C GLU A 26 -13.70 14.97 -12.10
N GLY A 27 -12.92 15.71 -12.89
CA GLY A 27 -12.51 17.08 -12.58
C GLY A 27 -11.48 17.25 -11.44
N TYR A 28 -10.98 16.16 -10.83
CA TYR A 28 -9.92 16.27 -9.83
C TYR A 28 -8.58 16.57 -10.49
N ASN A 29 -7.77 17.40 -9.82
CA ASN A 29 -6.41 17.72 -10.22
C ASN A 29 -5.41 17.14 -9.23
N LYS A 30 -4.34 16.54 -9.75
CA LYS A 30 -3.14 16.17 -9.02
C LYS A 30 -2.16 17.33 -9.03
N TYR A 31 -1.84 17.84 -7.85
CA TYR A 31 -0.88 18.91 -7.63
C TYR A 31 0.45 18.32 -7.15
N THR A 32 1.55 18.78 -7.74
CA THR A 32 2.89 18.66 -7.17
C THR A 32 3.31 20.03 -6.69
N VAL A 33 3.38 20.21 -5.38
CA VAL A 33 3.72 21.48 -4.72
C VAL A 33 5.17 21.40 -4.26
N PHE A 34 5.98 22.37 -4.68
CA PHE A 34 7.36 22.58 -4.24
C PHE A 34 7.37 23.74 -3.25
N HIS A 35 7.80 23.46 -2.03
CA HIS A 35 7.76 24.41 -0.93
C HIS A 35 9.02 24.23 -0.09
N ASP A 36 9.76 25.31 0.16
CA ASP A 36 10.96 25.28 1.01
C ASP A 36 10.76 26.08 2.33
N GLY A 37 9.65 26.81 2.44
CA GLY A 37 9.29 27.62 3.61
C GLY A 37 8.50 26.82 4.66
N GLU A 38 8.78 27.07 5.95
CA GLU A 38 8.05 26.41 7.05
C GLU A 38 6.55 26.75 7.02
N ASP A 39 6.15 27.95 6.59
CA ASP A 39 4.73 28.36 6.53
C ASP A 39 3.94 27.53 5.51
N ALA A 40 4.50 27.34 4.31
CA ALA A 40 3.88 26.51 3.27
C ALA A 40 3.82 25.03 3.68
N PHE A 41 4.88 24.53 4.32
CA PHE A 41 4.88 23.17 4.85
C PHE A 41 3.82 22.99 5.95
N ASN A 42 3.74 23.91 6.91
CA ASN A 42 2.77 23.84 8.00
C ASN A 42 1.33 23.90 7.47
N TYR A 43 1.05 24.78 6.51
CA TYR A 43 -0.25 24.82 5.83
C TYR A 43 -0.65 23.46 5.22
N LEU A 44 0.28 22.78 4.54
CA LEU A 44 0.03 21.46 3.96
C LEU A 44 -0.12 20.35 5.02
N VAL A 45 0.57 20.46 6.15
CA VAL A 45 0.40 19.57 7.31
C VAL A 45 -1.00 19.73 7.89
N ASP A 46 -1.43 20.96 8.13
CA ASP A 46 -2.75 21.27 8.70
C ASP A 46 -3.85 20.74 7.78
N LEU A 47 -3.74 20.99 6.46
CA LEU A 47 -4.66 20.46 5.47
C LEU A 47 -4.74 18.94 5.47
N GLN A 48 -3.63 18.22 5.64
CA GLN A 48 -3.66 16.75 5.70
C GLN A 48 -4.46 16.24 6.90
N THR A 49 -4.39 16.95 8.04
CA THR A 49 -5.06 16.52 9.27
C THR A 49 -6.51 17.00 9.37
N GLU A 50 -6.83 18.13 8.77
CA GLU A 50 -8.12 18.82 8.94
C GLU A 50 -9.06 18.64 7.74
N SER A 51 -8.52 18.61 6.51
CA SER A 51 -9.34 18.52 5.31
C SER A 51 -9.85 17.09 5.08
N THR A 52 -11.10 17.00 4.62
CA THR A 52 -11.73 15.76 4.15
C THR A 52 -11.78 15.68 2.63
N GLU A 53 -11.48 16.78 1.93
CA GLU A 53 -11.62 16.91 0.48
C GLU A 53 -10.29 16.78 -0.27
N LEU A 54 -9.17 16.85 0.45
CA LEU A 54 -7.83 16.73 -0.09
C LEU A 54 -7.24 15.36 0.22
N ASP A 55 -6.69 14.71 -0.80
CA ASP A 55 -6.02 13.42 -0.66
C ASP A 55 -4.51 13.59 -0.87
N PHE A 56 -3.76 13.55 0.24
CA PHE A 56 -2.30 13.62 0.20
C PHE A 56 -1.70 12.27 -0.16
N TRP A 57 -0.95 12.24 -1.26
CA TRP A 57 -0.20 11.05 -1.67
C TRP A 57 1.23 11.06 -1.14
N LEU A 58 1.81 12.25 -0.99
CA LEU A 58 3.12 12.47 -0.39
C LEU A 58 3.15 13.82 0.32
N LEU A 59 3.73 13.85 1.51
CA LEU A 59 3.99 15.08 2.26
C LEU A 59 5.43 15.00 2.79
N THR A 60 6.33 15.76 2.18
CA THR A 60 7.71 15.94 2.64
C THR A 60 7.98 17.42 2.85
N ARG A 61 9.12 17.76 3.45
CA ARG A 61 9.48 19.17 3.73
C ARG A 61 9.68 20.03 2.50
N ASN A 62 10.03 19.43 1.36
CA ASN A 62 10.39 20.18 0.15
C ASN A 62 9.38 19.97 -0.99
N MET A 63 8.54 18.94 -0.86
CA MET A 63 7.63 18.52 -1.92
C MET A 63 6.41 17.81 -1.33
N SER A 64 5.23 18.20 -1.81
CA SER A 64 3.98 17.53 -1.51
C SER A 64 3.25 17.16 -2.80
N VAL A 65 2.62 16.00 -2.80
CA VAL A 65 1.75 15.55 -3.89
C VAL A 65 0.37 15.32 -3.31
N VAL A 66 -0.61 16.04 -3.83
CA VAL A 66 -1.97 16.07 -3.30
C VAL A 66 -2.97 16.08 -4.46
N THR A 67 -4.07 15.35 -4.30
CA THR A 67 -5.20 15.44 -5.21
C THR A 67 -6.26 16.34 -4.58
N VAL A 68 -6.78 17.28 -5.35
CA VAL A 68 -7.74 18.30 -4.89
C VAL A 68 -9.01 18.22 -5.73
N SER A 69 -10.16 18.21 -5.05
CA SER A 69 -11.48 18.21 -5.66
C SER A 69 -11.74 19.50 -6.45
N PRO A 70 -12.57 19.48 -7.50
CA PRO A 70 -12.82 20.67 -8.34
C PRO A 70 -13.37 21.86 -7.55
N THR A 71 -14.03 21.65 -6.42
CA THR A 71 -14.58 22.72 -5.58
C THR A 71 -13.51 23.45 -4.76
N GLU A 72 -12.41 22.78 -4.42
CA GLU A 72 -11.36 23.33 -3.54
C GLU A 72 -10.14 23.86 -4.31
N GLN A 73 -10.03 23.59 -5.62
CA GLN A 73 -8.87 23.95 -6.44
C GLN A 73 -8.55 25.45 -6.41
N SER A 74 -9.55 26.32 -6.57
CA SER A 74 -9.35 27.77 -6.60
C SER A 74 -8.84 28.32 -5.26
N THR A 75 -9.44 27.88 -4.15
CA THR A 75 -9.00 28.24 -2.80
C THR A 75 -7.59 27.73 -2.53
N PHE A 76 -7.31 26.48 -2.92
CA PHE A 76 -6.01 25.85 -2.73
C PHE A 76 -4.90 26.61 -3.46
N GLU A 77 -5.11 26.92 -4.74
CA GLU A 77 -4.15 27.68 -5.57
C GLU A 77 -3.94 29.10 -5.05
N ALA A 78 -4.99 29.80 -4.62
CA ALA A 78 -4.88 31.13 -4.05
C ALA A 78 -3.96 31.15 -2.81
N ARG A 79 -4.13 30.20 -1.89
CA ARG A 79 -3.27 30.10 -0.70
C ARG A 79 -1.83 29.71 -1.03
N LEU A 80 -1.62 28.81 -1.99
CA LEU A 80 -0.25 28.47 -2.44
C LEU A 80 0.47 29.69 -3.02
N ASN A 81 -0.23 30.53 -3.80
CA ASN A 81 0.32 31.75 -4.35
C ASN A 81 0.65 32.79 -3.26
N GLU A 82 -0.21 32.97 -2.26
CA GLU A 82 0.08 33.84 -1.11
C GLU A 82 1.34 33.40 -0.35
N LEU A 83 1.55 32.09 -0.25
CA LEU A 83 2.71 31.48 0.42
C LEU A 83 3.96 31.40 -0.49
N ASN A 84 3.89 31.94 -1.71
CA ASN A 84 4.94 31.85 -2.73
C ASN A 84 5.41 30.41 -3.03
N ALA A 85 4.53 29.43 -2.89
CA ALA A 85 4.82 28.04 -3.21
C ALA A 85 4.64 27.78 -4.72
N GLN A 86 5.62 27.13 -5.34
CA GLN A 86 5.51 26.74 -6.75
C GLN A 86 4.73 25.43 -6.85
N PHE A 87 3.85 25.29 -7.86
CA PHE A 87 3.11 24.05 -8.05
C PHE A 87 2.88 23.72 -9.53
N VAL A 88 2.69 22.42 -9.79
CA VAL A 88 2.28 21.89 -11.09
C VAL A 88 0.99 21.13 -10.90
N ALA A 89 -0.08 21.56 -11.57
CA ALA A 89 -1.38 20.91 -11.58
C ALA A 89 -1.54 20.08 -12.86
N LYS A 90 -2.11 18.88 -12.73
CA LYS A 90 -2.48 18.03 -13.87
C LYS A 90 -3.83 17.36 -13.64
N PRO A 91 -4.66 17.19 -14.68
CA PRO A 91 -5.90 16.43 -14.56
C PRO A 91 -5.62 14.99 -14.12
N LEU A 92 -6.25 14.54 -13.04
CA LEU A 92 -6.01 13.22 -12.48
C LEU A 92 -6.43 12.11 -13.44
N MET A 93 -7.57 12.29 -14.11
CA MET A 93 -8.12 11.29 -15.04
C MET A 93 -7.23 11.08 -16.26
N GLU A 94 -6.58 12.14 -16.76
CA GLU A 94 -5.61 12.03 -17.86
C GLU A 94 -4.35 11.25 -17.43
N GLU A 95 -3.82 11.51 -16.23
CA GLU A 95 -2.68 10.76 -15.69
C GLU A 95 -3.04 9.28 -15.49
N MET A 96 -4.27 8.98 -15.06
CA MET A 96 -4.76 7.61 -14.91
C MET A 96 -5.00 6.91 -16.25
N ALA A 97 -5.50 7.61 -17.26
CA ALA A 97 -5.65 7.08 -18.62
C ALA A 97 -4.28 6.72 -19.21
N ALA A 98 -3.30 7.61 -19.13
CA ALA A 98 -1.93 7.35 -19.61
C ALA A 98 -1.27 6.16 -18.88
N PHE A 99 -1.52 6.02 -17.57
CA PHE A 99 -1.04 4.87 -16.81
C PHE A 99 -1.70 3.56 -17.28
N ASN A 100 -3.02 3.55 -17.51
CA ASN A 100 -3.73 2.38 -18.02
C ASN A 100 -3.30 2.01 -19.44
N GLU A 101 -3.06 2.98 -20.32
CA GLU A 101 -2.48 2.71 -21.64
C GLU A 101 -1.10 2.06 -21.52
N THR A 102 -0.28 2.48 -20.57
CA THR A 102 1.04 1.86 -20.33
C THR A 102 0.92 0.41 -19.84
N LEU A 103 -0.10 0.12 -19.01
CA LEU A 103 -0.40 -1.25 -18.58
C LEU A 103 -0.99 -2.10 -19.72
N GLY A 104 -1.93 -1.55 -20.50
CA GLY A 104 -2.61 -2.22 -21.61
C GLY A 104 -1.73 -2.40 -22.86
N ALA A 105 -0.77 -1.52 -23.10
CA ALA A 105 0.25 -1.67 -24.15
C ALA A 105 1.16 -2.89 -23.92
N CYS A 106 1.12 -3.48 -22.72
CA CYS A 106 1.82 -4.73 -22.39
C CYS A 106 0.98 -6.00 -22.62
N GLU A 107 -0.15 -5.93 -23.33
CA GLU A 107 -1.00 -7.09 -23.66
C GLU A 107 -0.84 -7.60 -25.12
N GLY A 108 0.20 -7.15 -25.85
CA GLY A 108 0.47 -7.54 -27.24
C GLY A 108 1.66 -8.49 -27.45
N SER A 109 1.60 -9.28 -28.53
CA SER A 109 2.61 -10.27 -28.95
C SER A 109 4.01 -9.69 -29.24
N GLU A 110 4.11 -8.39 -29.54
CA GLU A 110 5.40 -7.73 -29.81
C GLU A 110 6.27 -7.57 -28.54
N CYS A 111 5.65 -7.51 -27.36
CA CYS A 111 6.39 -7.50 -26.08
C CYS A 111 6.95 -8.87 -25.72
N GLU A 112 6.39 -9.98 -26.23
CA GLU A 112 6.87 -11.33 -25.89
C GLU A 112 8.24 -11.65 -26.50
N LEU A 113 8.56 -11.02 -27.63
CA LEU A 113 9.76 -11.29 -28.43
C LEU A 113 11.01 -10.55 -27.93
N ASN A 114 10.83 -9.40 -27.25
CA ASN A 114 11.94 -8.54 -26.80
C ASN A 114 12.19 -8.52 -25.28
N ARG A 115 11.46 -9.32 -24.49
CA ARG A 115 11.70 -9.42 -23.04
C ARG A 115 12.88 -10.36 -22.76
N PRO A 116 13.90 -9.96 -22.00
CA PRO A 116 14.88 -10.91 -21.50
C PRO A 116 14.14 -12.01 -20.73
N ARG A 117 14.48 -13.28 -20.98
CA ARG A 117 13.85 -14.52 -20.46
C ARG A 117 13.55 -14.57 -18.93
N ARG A 118 13.98 -13.56 -18.16
CA ARG A 118 13.83 -13.41 -16.71
C ARG A 118 12.77 -12.38 -16.26
N GLN A 119 12.08 -11.68 -17.15
CA GLN A 119 10.89 -10.89 -16.73
C GLN A 119 9.73 -11.84 -16.42
N ALA A 120 9.12 -11.64 -15.25
CA ALA A 120 8.15 -12.55 -14.69
C ALA A 120 6.94 -12.77 -15.62
N ARG A 121 6.77 -14.00 -16.09
CA ARG A 121 5.58 -14.44 -16.83
C ARG A 121 4.50 -14.87 -15.82
N GLY A 122 3.23 -14.63 -16.14
CA GLY A 122 2.09 -15.04 -15.31
C GLY A 122 1.80 -14.05 -14.18
N PHE A 123 1.74 -14.54 -12.93
CA PHE A 123 1.23 -13.81 -11.75
C PHE A 123 1.73 -12.37 -11.54
N PHE A 124 2.95 -12.03 -11.96
CA PHE A 124 3.53 -10.69 -11.76
C PHE A 124 3.35 -9.74 -12.96
N SER A 125 2.56 -10.12 -13.98
CA SER A 125 2.32 -9.27 -15.15
C SER A 125 1.16 -8.29 -14.99
N HIS A 126 0.35 -8.42 -13.94
CA HIS A 126 -0.74 -7.52 -13.61
C HIS A 126 -0.82 -7.33 -12.09
N PHE A 127 -1.65 -6.39 -11.63
CA PHE A 127 -1.96 -6.27 -10.20
C PHE A 127 -2.97 -7.35 -9.79
N PRO A 128 -2.61 -8.30 -8.91
CA PRO A 128 -3.46 -9.42 -8.54
C PRO A 128 -4.47 -9.02 -7.48
N ARG A 129 -5.68 -9.56 -7.55
CA ARG A 129 -6.68 -9.42 -6.48
C ARG A 129 -6.34 -10.32 -5.28
N TYR A 130 -6.99 -10.09 -4.15
CA TYR A 130 -6.83 -10.79 -2.88
C TYR A 130 -6.83 -12.31 -3.03
N SER A 131 -7.81 -12.86 -3.77
CA SER A 131 -7.90 -14.31 -3.99
C SER A 131 -6.70 -14.85 -4.77
N GLU A 132 -6.22 -14.11 -5.77
CA GLU A 132 -5.04 -14.48 -6.57
C GLU A 132 -3.77 -14.44 -5.73
N VAL A 133 -3.63 -13.42 -4.86
CA VAL A 133 -2.53 -13.32 -3.89
C VAL A 133 -2.52 -14.54 -2.96
N LEU A 134 -3.66 -14.90 -2.37
CA LEU A 134 -3.75 -16.06 -1.48
C LEU A 134 -3.45 -17.37 -2.20
N ASN A 135 -4.01 -17.55 -3.41
CA ASN A 135 -3.76 -18.73 -4.23
C ASN A 135 -2.28 -18.85 -4.58
N TYR A 136 -1.63 -17.74 -4.95
CA TYR A 136 -0.21 -17.71 -5.23
C TYR A 136 0.64 -18.06 -4.01
N MET A 137 0.34 -17.48 -2.85
CA MET A 137 1.02 -17.77 -1.58
C MET A 137 0.88 -19.25 -1.18
N SER A 138 -0.34 -19.79 -1.26
CA SER A 138 -0.62 -21.20 -0.98
C SER A 138 0.13 -22.14 -1.93
N ALA A 139 0.09 -21.87 -3.23
CA ALA A 139 0.83 -22.64 -4.23
C ALA A 139 2.35 -22.55 -4.02
N LEU A 140 2.87 -21.37 -3.66
CA LEU A 140 4.28 -21.18 -3.37
C LEU A 140 4.72 -21.97 -2.14
N ALA A 141 3.93 -21.97 -1.06
CA ALA A 141 4.20 -22.81 0.11
C ALA A 141 4.14 -24.31 -0.21
N ALA A 142 3.14 -24.74 -0.99
CA ALA A 142 2.99 -26.15 -1.39
C ALA A 142 4.14 -26.66 -2.26
N ARG A 143 4.76 -25.80 -3.08
CA ARG A 143 5.97 -26.15 -3.86
C ARG A 143 7.24 -26.26 -3.01
N HIS A 144 7.28 -25.62 -1.84
CA HIS A 144 8.46 -25.59 -0.96
C HIS A 144 8.10 -25.99 0.49
N PRO A 145 7.51 -27.18 0.73
CA PRO A 145 6.92 -27.54 2.02
C PRO A 145 7.91 -27.63 3.17
N HIS A 146 9.21 -27.83 2.87
CA HIS A 146 10.27 -27.87 3.88
C HIS A 146 10.81 -26.49 4.26
N ASN A 147 10.57 -25.47 3.41
CA ASN A 147 11.20 -24.15 3.54
C ASN A 147 10.21 -23.01 3.68
N CYS A 148 8.93 -23.22 3.37
CA CYS A 148 7.90 -22.21 3.38
C CYS A 148 6.66 -22.73 4.12
N ARG A 149 6.14 -21.94 5.06
CA ARG A 149 4.85 -22.20 5.71
C ARG A 149 3.87 -21.09 5.36
N TYR A 150 2.67 -21.48 4.97
CA TYR A 150 1.53 -20.57 4.83
C TYR A 150 0.84 -20.44 6.18
N GLU A 151 0.80 -19.23 6.71
CA GLU A 151 0.29 -18.93 8.05
C GLU A 151 -0.76 -17.82 7.98
N SER A 152 -1.52 -17.64 9.07
CA SER A 152 -2.47 -16.53 9.20
C SER A 152 -2.08 -15.69 10.41
N LEU A 153 -1.87 -14.39 10.17
CA LEU A 153 -1.57 -13.40 11.20
C LEU A 153 -2.82 -13.01 12.00
N GLY A 154 -3.98 -13.05 11.35
CA GLY A 154 -5.26 -12.67 11.93
C GLY A 154 -6.34 -12.52 10.86
N ARG A 155 -7.40 -11.79 11.22
CA ARG A 155 -8.47 -11.39 10.31
C ARG A 155 -8.58 -9.86 10.25
N SER A 156 -8.99 -9.35 9.11
CA SER A 156 -9.30 -7.93 8.91
C SER A 156 -10.68 -7.55 9.45
N SER A 157 -11.03 -6.28 9.33
CA SER A 157 -12.30 -5.70 9.77
C SER A 157 -13.53 -6.33 9.10
N GLU A 158 -13.43 -6.70 7.81
CA GLU A 158 -14.46 -7.43 7.07
C GLU A 158 -14.27 -8.95 7.13
N GLY A 159 -13.34 -9.43 7.97
CA GLY A 159 -13.14 -10.86 8.27
C GLY A 159 -12.23 -11.61 7.29
N ARG A 160 -11.60 -10.96 6.31
CA ARG A 160 -10.63 -11.59 5.39
C ARG A 160 -9.40 -12.05 6.17
N HIS A 161 -8.81 -13.16 5.75
CA HIS A 161 -7.54 -13.63 6.32
C HIS A 161 -6.40 -12.68 5.97
N ILE A 162 -5.65 -12.28 6.98
CA ILE A 162 -4.34 -11.63 6.82
C ILE A 162 -3.32 -12.77 6.77
N ALA A 163 -2.93 -13.16 5.55
CA ALA A 163 -2.06 -14.30 5.31
C ALA A 163 -0.58 -13.89 5.39
N ALA A 164 0.25 -14.85 5.79
CA ALA A 164 1.69 -14.68 5.88
C ALA A 164 2.43 -15.89 5.28
N LEU A 165 3.66 -15.65 4.79
CA LEU A 165 4.62 -16.69 4.46
C LEU A 165 5.79 -16.64 5.44
N SER A 166 6.08 -17.75 6.10
CA SER A 166 7.29 -17.94 6.88
C SER A 166 8.31 -18.74 6.05
N ILE A 167 9.41 -18.11 5.66
CA ILE A 167 10.46 -18.73 4.83
C ILE A 167 11.75 -18.91 5.63
N SER A 168 12.27 -20.15 5.68
CA SER A 168 13.55 -20.45 6.32
C SER A 168 14.12 -21.83 5.92
N LEU A 169 15.44 -22.06 6.08
CA LEU A 169 16.07 -23.31 5.66
C LEU A 169 15.99 -24.49 6.65
N ASN A 170 15.67 -24.26 7.92
CA ASN A 170 15.70 -25.30 8.94
C ASN A 170 14.54 -25.18 9.95
N SER A 171 13.38 -25.70 9.59
CA SER A 171 12.16 -25.64 10.40
C SER A 171 12.25 -26.24 11.81
N ARG A 172 13.37 -26.89 12.19
CA ARG A 172 13.57 -27.57 13.49
C ARG A 172 14.18 -26.70 14.58
N VAL A 173 14.72 -25.52 14.27
CA VAL A 173 15.33 -24.62 15.28
C VAL A 173 14.34 -23.55 15.70
N ARG A 174 13.93 -23.57 16.98
CA ARG A 174 12.87 -22.72 17.56
C ARG A 174 13.27 -21.27 17.84
N ASP A 175 14.55 -20.92 17.93
CA ASP A 175 15.00 -19.56 18.31
C ASP A 175 15.75 -18.83 17.19
N ARG A 176 15.08 -18.67 16.04
CA ARG A 176 15.64 -17.95 14.90
C ARG A 176 15.46 -16.45 15.05
N ARG A 177 16.39 -15.68 14.48
CA ARG A 177 16.18 -14.25 14.25
C ARG A 177 15.09 -14.10 13.20
N VAL A 178 14.21 -13.13 13.37
CA VAL A 178 13.10 -12.87 12.45
C VAL A 178 13.35 -11.55 11.72
N ALA A 179 13.20 -11.59 10.40
CA ALA A 179 12.97 -10.41 9.59
C ALA A 179 11.48 -10.36 9.24
N TYR A 180 10.74 -9.44 9.85
CA TYR A 180 9.34 -9.20 9.57
C TYR A 180 9.24 -8.18 8.43
N ILE A 181 8.50 -8.50 7.37
CA ILE A 181 8.31 -7.63 6.21
C ILE A 181 6.84 -7.61 5.86
N GLN A 182 6.25 -6.43 5.79
CA GLN A 182 4.86 -6.26 5.43
C GLN A 182 4.68 -5.26 4.28
N SER A 183 3.50 -5.30 3.67
CA SER A 183 3.10 -4.34 2.64
C SER A 183 1.58 -4.20 2.58
N ALA A 184 1.12 -3.32 1.67
CA ALA A 184 -0.28 -2.95 1.51
C ALA A 184 -0.93 -2.56 2.85
N THR A 185 -0.20 -1.81 3.67
CA THR A 185 -0.75 -1.12 4.84
C THR A 185 -1.78 -0.08 4.38
N HIS A 186 -1.54 0.58 3.24
CA HIS A 186 -2.53 1.39 2.53
C HIS A 186 -3.07 0.67 1.29
N GLY A 187 -4.39 0.68 1.10
CA GLY A 187 -5.09 -0.12 0.07
C GLY A 187 -4.66 0.18 -1.37
N ARG A 188 -4.49 1.46 -1.71
CA ARG A 188 -4.14 1.94 -3.06
C ARG A 188 -2.73 1.63 -3.56
N GLU A 189 -1.84 1.17 -2.69
CA GLU A 189 -0.39 1.01 -2.97
C GLU A 189 -0.08 -0.34 -3.64
N TRP A 190 -0.65 -0.58 -4.82
CA TRP A 190 -0.72 -1.90 -5.49
C TRP A 190 0.63 -2.55 -5.82
N ILE A 191 1.72 -1.78 -5.96
CA ILE A 191 3.04 -2.35 -6.27
C ILE A 191 3.69 -3.04 -5.05
N THR A 192 3.28 -2.66 -3.85
CA THR A 192 3.88 -3.13 -2.59
C THR A 192 3.61 -4.62 -2.32
N PRO A 193 2.39 -5.20 -2.51
CA PRO A 193 2.18 -6.64 -2.38
C PRO A 193 2.97 -7.43 -3.42
N LEU A 194 3.02 -7.00 -4.69
CA LEU A 194 3.83 -7.69 -5.71
C LEU A 194 5.30 -7.72 -5.33
N THR A 195 5.84 -6.62 -4.81
CA THR A 195 7.25 -6.53 -4.43
C THR A 195 7.59 -7.53 -3.33
N VAL A 196 6.75 -7.64 -2.30
CA VAL A 196 6.92 -8.61 -1.20
C VAL A 196 6.74 -10.05 -1.69
N LEU A 197 5.79 -10.33 -2.57
CA LEU A 197 5.60 -11.65 -3.18
C LEU A 197 6.74 -12.04 -4.13
N TYR A 198 7.30 -11.08 -4.86
CA TYR A 198 8.45 -11.29 -5.72
C TYR A 198 9.69 -11.62 -4.89
N LEU A 199 9.88 -10.95 -3.74
CA LEU A 199 10.90 -11.34 -2.77
C LEU A 199 10.69 -12.77 -2.28
N ALA A 200 9.46 -13.16 -1.92
CA ALA A 200 9.15 -14.55 -1.52
C ALA A 200 9.54 -15.57 -2.61
N ASN A 201 9.17 -15.26 -3.86
CA ASN A 201 9.49 -16.07 -5.03
C ASN A 201 11.00 -16.22 -5.23
N GLU A 202 11.75 -15.13 -5.15
CA GLU A 202 13.21 -15.13 -5.31
C GLU A 202 13.90 -15.90 -4.19
N LEU A 203 13.48 -15.72 -2.94
CA LEU A 203 14.03 -16.46 -1.79
C LEU A 203 13.90 -17.98 -1.96
N LEU A 204 12.76 -18.44 -2.46
CA LEU A 204 12.45 -19.87 -2.58
C LEU A 204 12.97 -20.51 -3.88
N ASN A 205 13.00 -19.77 -4.99
CA ASN A 205 13.53 -20.29 -6.25
C ASN A 205 15.06 -20.19 -6.33
N ASN A 206 15.69 -19.32 -5.53
CA ASN A 206 17.14 -19.12 -5.51
C ASN A 206 17.76 -19.42 -4.12
N LEU A 207 17.31 -20.47 -3.44
CA LEU A 207 17.73 -20.83 -2.06
C LEU A 207 19.25 -20.83 -1.85
N ARG A 208 20.04 -21.31 -2.84
CA ARG A 208 21.51 -21.33 -2.74
C ARG A 208 22.10 -19.92 -2.63
N ALA A 209 21.54 -18.94 -3.34
CA ALA A 209 21.98 -17.56 -3.27
C ALA A 209 21.68 -16.92 -1.91
N PHE A 210 20.58 -17.33 -1.27
CA PHE A 210 20.11 -16.80 0.01
C PHE A 210 20.44 -17.67 1.22
N GLN A 211 21.23 -18.75 1.03
CA GLN A 211 21.49 -19.74 2.06
C GLN A 211 22.08 -19.12 3.34
N ARG A 212 23.04 -18.20 3.19
CA ARG A 212 23.68 -17.51 4.33
C ARG A 212 22.68 -16.73 5.18
N VAL A 213 21.59 -16.22 4.59
CA VAL A 213 20.56 -15.48 5.31
C VAL A 213 19.55 -16.46 5.91
N LEU A 214 19.01 -17.38 5.08
CA LEU A 214 17.91 -18.26 5.46
C LEU A 214 18.28 -19.38 6.45
N GLN A 215 19.57 -19.61 6.68
CA GLN A 215 20.06 -20.51 7.72
C GLN A 215 19.73 -19.98 9.13
N ASP A 216 20.01 -18.69 9.36
CA ASP A 216 19.93 -18.04 10.67
C ASP A 216 18.68 -17.18 10.86
N VAL A 217 18.07 -16.76 9.74
CA VAL A 217 16.95 -15.84 9.71
C VAL A 217 15.71 -16.52 9.14
N GLU A 218 14.61 -16.39 9.88
CA GLU A 218 13.26 -16.63 9.37
C GLU A 218 12.72 -15.32 8.79
N ILE A 219 12.38 -15.35 7.50
CA ILE A 219 11.76 -14.21 6.83
C ILE A 219 10.25 -14.40 6.88
N TYR A 220 9.58 -13.53 7.64
CA TYR A 220 8.14 -13.54 7.84
C TYR A 220 7.51 -12.44 7.00
N LEU A 221 6.81 -12.82 5.92
CA LEU A 221 6.28 -11.92 4.91
C LEU A 221 4.77 -11.81 5.05
N VAL A 222 4.23 -10.59 5.13
CA VAL A 222 2.79 -10.28 5.17
C VAL A 222 2.45 -9.37 3.99
N PRO A 223 2.12 -9.92 2.81
CA PRO A 223 1.91 -9.12 1.59
C PRO A 223 0.68 -8.22 1.63
N LEU A 224 -0.35 -8.58 2.40
CA LEU A 224 -1.61 -7.84 2.51
C LEU A 224 -1.99 -7.65 3.98
N VAL A 225 -1.47 -6.59 4.62
CA VAL A 225 -1.89 -6.23 5.99
C VAL A 225 -3.31 -5.67 6.01
N ASN A 226 -3.67 -4.88 5.00
CA ASN A 226 -5.01 -4.32 4.80
C ASN A 226 -5.72 -4.97 3.59
N PRO A 227 -6.13 -6.24 3.68
CA PRO A 227 -6.74 -6.93 2.55
C PRO A 227 -8.08 -6.30 2.13
N ASP A 228 -8.82 -5.70 3.07
CA ASP A 228 -10.12 -5.08 2.78
C ASP A 228 -9.97 -3.76 2.02
N GLY A 229 -9.08 -2.89 2.48
CA GLY A 229 -8.78 -1.64 1.79
C GLY A 229 -8.13 -1.89 0.42
N TYR A 230 -7.29 -2.93 0.32
CA TYR A 230 -6.74 -3.37 -0.96
C TYR A 230 -7.85 -3.76 -1.93
N GLU A 231 -8.76 -4.68 -1.56
CA GLU A 231 -9.86 -5.09 -2.43
C GLU A 231 -10.79 -3.94 -2.80
N TYR A 232 -11.14 -3.09 -1.84
CA TYR A 232 -12.00 -1.93 -2.07
C TYR A 232 -11.41 -0.99 -3.11
N SER A 233 -10.08 -0.92 -3.20
CA SER A 233 -9.42 -0.10 -4.22
C SER A 233 -9.55 -0.63 -5.65
N PHE A 234 -9.81 -1.92 -5.83
CA PHE A 234 -10.13 -2.48 -7.15
C PHE A 234 -11.61 -2.31 -7.50
N THR A 235 -12.51 -2.38 -6.52
CA THR A 235 -13.95 -2.50 -6.77
C THR A 235 -14.73 -1.20 -6.68
N ASN A 236 -14.28 -0.23 -5.88
CA ASN A 236 -15.10 0.92 -5.52
C ASN A 236 -14.35 2.24 -5.62
N ASP A 237 -13.13 2.30 -5.11
CA ASP A 237 -12.39 3.56 -5.00
C ASP A 237 -10.88 3.33 -5.16
N ARG A 238 -10.36 3.63 -6.36
CA ARG A 238 -8.97 3.42 -6.72
C ARG A 238 -7.97 4.04 -5.74
N PHE A 239 -8.30 5.19 -5.13
CA PHE A 239 -7.39 5.90 -4.24
C PHE A 239 -7.69 5.66 -2.76
N TRP A 240 -8.52 4.66 -2.43
CA TRP A 240 -8.79 4.28 -1.04
C TRP A 240 -7.51 3.87 -0.30
N ARG A 241 -7.22 4.57 0.81
CA ARG A 241 -6.02 4.38 1.62
C ARG A 241 -6.26 3.50 2.85
N LYS A 242 -7.32 3.79 3.60
CA LYS A 242 -7.60 3.26 4.96
C LYS A 242 -8.00 1.78 4.96
N ASN A 243 -8.20 1.19 6.14
CA ASN A 243 -8.93 -0.09 6.22
C ASN A 243 -10.44 0.10 5.96
N ARG A 244 -11.27 -0.92 6.21
CA ARG A 244 -12.72 -0.90 5.95
C ARG A 244 -13.59 -1.01 7.20
N HIS A 245 -13.07 -0.61 8.35
CA HIS A 245 -13.85 -0.53 9.59
C HIS A 245 -15.08 0.37 9.39
N ARG A 246 -16.27 -0.12 9.74
CA ARG A 246 -17.53 0.65 9.66
C ARG A 246 -17.98 1.13 11.03
N TYR A 247 -18.31 2.40 11.12
CA TYR A 247 -18.91 3.00 12.32
C TYR A 247 -20.42 3.12 12.11
N GLY A 248 -21.21 2.41 12.92
CA GLY A 248 -22.67 2.39 12.79
C GLY A 248 -23.27 3.80 12.77
N GLY A 249 -24.12 4.07 11.78
CA GLY A 249 -24.78 5.38 11.61
C GLY A 249 -23.88 6.51 11.10
N ARG A 250 -22.64 6.24 10.70
CA ARG A 250 -21.72 7.22 10.10
C ARG A 250 -21.57 7.00 8.60
N SER A 251 -21.40 8.09 7.84
CA SER A 251 -21.13 8.06 6.40
C SER A 251 -19.69 7.67 6.07
N CYS A 252 -18.75 8.11 6.91
CA CYS A 252 -17.33 7.83 6.75
C CYS A 252 -16.93 6.49 7.39
N ALA A 253 -15.93 5.85 6.79
CA ALA A 253 -15.42 4.54 7.20
C ALA A 253 -13.90 4.50 7.13
N GLY A 254 -13.33 3.50 7.80
CA GLY A 254 -11.91 3.17 7.74
C GLY A 254 -11.05 4.01 8.66
N VAL A 255 -9.95 3.39 9.08
CA VAL A 255 -8.87 3.94 9.89
C VAL A 255 -7.56 3.83 9.09
N ASP A 256 -6.72 4.85 9.16
CA ASP A 256 -5.34 4.76 8.70
C ASP A 256 -4.56 3.87 9.68
N ILE A 257 -4.39 2.60 9.32
CA ILE A 257 -3.75 1.62 10.18
C ILE A 257 -2.26 1.93 10.44
N ASN A 258 -1.64 2.83 9.66
CA ASN A 258 -0.29 3.35 9.91
C ASN A 258 -0.27 4.58 10.84
N ARG A 259 -1.44 5.03 11.31
CA ARG A 259 -1.60 5.98 12.42
C ARG A 259 -2.17 5.33 13.68
N ASN A 260 -2.49 4.03 13.62
CA ASN A 260 -3.18 3.30 14.68
C ASN A 260 -2.24 2.60 15.68
N PHE A 261 -0.92 2.53 15.43
CA PHE A 261 0.03 1.88 16.35
C PHE A 261 0.22 2.67 17.67
N PRO A 262 0.60 2.00 18.79
CA PRO A 262 0.62 2.61 20.13
C PRO A 262 1.81 3.56 20.39
N ASN A 263 2.65 3.82 19.39
CA ASN A 263 3.82 4.69 19.54
C ASN A 263 3.46 6.16 19.28
N ASN A 264 3.26 6.94 20.35
CA ASN A 264 2.82 8.34 20.27
C ASN A 264 1.54 8.49 19.43
N TRP A 265 0.55 7.64 19.73
CA TRP A 265 -0.72 7.58 19.02
C TRP A 265 -1.44 8.93 19.04
N ASN A 266 -1.95 9.34 17.88
CA ASN A 266 -2.65 10.60 17.67
C ASN A 266 -1.89 11.86 18.16
N TYR A 267 -0.54 11.85 18.06
CA TYR A 267 0.29 12.99 18.45
C TYR A 267 0.35 14.05 17.34
N ASN A 268 1.13 13.81 16.28
CA ASN A 268 1.28 14.72 15.13
C ASN A 268 1.12 13.95 13.82
N GLY A 269 0.54 14.60 12.81
CA GLY A 269 0.33 14.02 11.48
C GLY A 269 -0.77 12.94 11.42
N ALA A 270 -1.69 12.97 12.37
CA ALA A 270 -2.86 12.10 12.47
C ALA A 270 -4.10 12.92 12.80
N SER A 271 -5.29 12.40 12.53
CA SER A 271 -6.56 13.09 12.80
C SER A 271 -7.48 12.25 13.67
N GLN A 272 -8.37 12.93 14.41
CA GLN A 272 -9.54 12.34 15.08
C GLN A 272 -10.84 12.61 14.32
N ASN A 273 -10.79 13.31 13.18
CA ASN A 273 -11.91 13.40 12.27
C ASN A 273 -12.05 12.06 11.52
N LEU A 274 -13.17 11.37 11.73
CA LEU A 274 -13.46 10.07 11.11
C LEU A 274 -13.36 10.08 9.57
N CYS A 275 -13.66 11.22 8.94
CA CYS A 275 -13.62 11.38 7.49
C CYS A 275 -12.23 11.68 6.95
N SER A 276 -11.25 12.00 7.80
CA SER A 276 -9.87 12.24 7.37
C SER A 276 -9.23 10.94 6.85
N GLU A 277 -8.38 11.09 5.83
CA GLU A 277 -7.54 10.02 5.30
C GLU A 277 -6.45 9.56 6.28
N VAL A 278 -6.12 10.38 7.28
CA VAL A 278 -5.18 10.06 8.37
C VAL A 278 -5.88 9.87 9.72
N TYR A 279 -7.17 9.50 9.70
CA TYR A 279 -7.91 9.15 10.91
C TYR A 279 -7.23 8.00 11.66
N SER A 280 -6.86 8.21 12.92
CA SER A 280 -6.04 7.26 13.68
C SER A 280 -6.82 6.20 14.46
N GLY A 281 -8.14 6.18 14.36
CA GLY A 281 -9.03 5.24 15.05
C GLY A 281 -9.53 5.75 16.39
N THR A 282 -10.23 4.90 17.13
CA THR A 282 -10.82 5.22 18.45
C THR A 282 -9.83 5.09 19.61
N GLY A 283 -8.69 4.47 19.34
CA GLY A 283 -7.61 4.23 20.30
C GLY A 283 -6.42 3.56 19.63
N PRO A 284 -5.27 3.46 20.30
CA PRO A 284 -4.14 2.71 19.77
C PRO A 284 -4.51 1.23 19.62
N THR A 285 -4.12 0.62 18.49
CA THR A 285 -4.39 -0.77 18.13
C THR A 285 -5.88 -1.14 18.14
N SER A 286 -6.76 -0.16 17.88
CA SER A 286 -8.22 -0.39 17.79
C SER A 286 -8.59 -1.26 16.59
N GLU A 287 -7.78 -1.26 15.53
CA GLU A 287 -8.07 -2.00 14.31
C GLU A 287 -7.55 -3.44 14.39
N PRO A 288 -8.33 -4.44 13.92
CA PRO A 288 -7.94 -5.84 13.99
C PRO A 288 -6.68 -6.13 13.18
N GLU A 289 -6.44 -5.42 12.08
CA GLU A 289 -5.22 -5.51 11.27
C GLU A 289 -4.00 -5.06 12.08
N THR A 290 -4.06 -3.85 12.66
CA THR A 290 -2.97 -3.28 13.47
C THR A 290 -2.71 -4.12 14.73
N ALA A 291 -3.78 -4.59 15.39
CA ALA A 291 -3.68 -5.46 16.55
C ALA A 291 -3.03 -6.81 16.21
N ALA A 292 -3.30 -7.37 15.03
CA ALA A 292 -2.67 -8.61 14.59
C ALA A 292 -1.15 -8.46 14.40
N VAL A 293 -0.72 -7.37 13.76
CA VAL A 293 0.71 -7.03 13.61
C VAL A 293 1.36 -6.81 14.97
N ALA A 294 0.76 -5.97 15.83
CA ALA A 294 1.30 -5.65 17.15
C ALA A 294 1.47 -6.90 18.03
N ARG A 295 0.47 -7.80 18.05
CA ARG A 295 0.56 -9.07 18.79
C ARG A 295 1.71 -9.94 18.30
N TYR A 296 1.89 -10.08 16.98
CA TYR A 296 2.98 -10.89 16.43
C TYR A 296 4.35 -10.31 16.77
N LEU A 297 4.52 -9.00 16.61
CA LEU A 297 5.79 -8.33 16.91
C LEU A 297 6.13 -8.40 18.40
N GLU A 298 5.15 -8.19 19.29
CA GLU A 298 5.35 -8.27 20.73
C GLU A 298 5.68 -9.71 21.17
N TYR A 299 4.93 -10.71 20.69
CA TYR A 299 5.20 -12.11 20.97
C TYR A 299 6.61 -12.53 20.52
N ASN A 300 7.08 -12.01 19.38
CA ASN A 300 8.40 -12.30 18.83
C ASN A 300 9.47 -11.24 19.16
N ARG A 301 9.25 -10.33 20.12
CA ARG A 301 10.13 -9.17 20.37
C ARG A 301 11.61 -9.50 20.58
N HIS A 302 11.91 -10.67 21.17
CA HIS A 302 13.29 -11.13 21.38
C HIS A 302 13.93 -11.72 20.11
N ARG A 303 13.12 -12.15 19.16
CA ARG A 303 13.53 -12.78 17.89
C ARG A 303 13.56 -11.79 16.72
N VAL A 304 12.61 -10.85 16.64
CA VAL A 304 12.57 -9.86 15.55
C VAL A 304 13.80 -8.95 15.63
N LYS A 305 14.58 -8.92 14.56
CA LYS A 305 15.78 -8.06 14.41
C LYS A 305 15.65 -7.05 13.28
N LEU A 306 14.67 -7.22 12.40
CA LEU A 306 14.30 -6.30 11.34
C LEU A 306 12.78 -6.28 11.21
N SER A 307 12.21 -5.08 11.13
CA SER A 307 10.83 -4.85 10.72
C SER A 307 10.86 -3.88 9.54
N LEU A 308 10.28 -4.26 8.42
CA LEU A 308 10.20 -3.46 7.21
C LEU A 308 8.73 -3.33 6.78
N ASP A 309 8.27 -2.09 6.63
CA ASP A 309 6.97 -1.79 6.03
C ASP A 309 7.20 -1.16 4.66
N VAL A 310 6.71 -1.82 3.61
CA VAL A 310 6.94 -1.44 2.22
C VAL A 310 5.76 -0.61 1.73
N HIS A 311 6.03 0.65 1.44
CA HIS A 311 5.06 1.63 0.95
C HIS A 311 5.39 2.13 -0.46
N SER A 312 4.42 2.79 -1.09
CA SER A 312 4.63 3.57 -2.32
C SER A 312 3.88 4.90 -2.29
N PHE A 313 4.38 5.98 -2.87
CA PHE A 313 5.53 6.10 -3.79
C PHE A 313 6.60 7.07 -3.21
N GLY A 314 7.65 7.34 -3.99
CA GLY A 314 8.64 8.39 -3.67
C GLY A 314 10.09 7.94 -3.55
N LYS A 315 10.37 6.63 -3.67
CA LYS A 315 11.74 6.06 -3.64
C LYS A 315 12.52 6.43 -2.36
N PHE A 316 11.84 6.38 -1.22
CA PHE A 316 12.44 6.71 0.07
C PHE A 316 12.75 5.45 0.90
N LEU A 317 13.80 5.53 1.72
CA LEU A 317 14.04 4.61 2.83
C LEU A 317 14.00 5.39 4.13
N PHE A 318 12.90 5.26 4.87
CA PHE A 318 12.73 5.90 6.17
C PHE A 318 13.17 4.98 7.30
N TYR A 319 13.61 5.59 8.40
CA TYR A 319 13.86 4.92 9.67
C TYR A 319 13.42 5.84 10.82
N PRO A 320 13.18 5.30 12.02
CA PRO A 320 12.63 6.07 13.12
C PRO A 320 13.43 7.32 13.52
N TYR A 321 12.78 8.36 14.05
CA TYR A 321 11.34 8.43 14.35
C TYR A 321 10.56 9.28 13.35
N GLY A 322 9.27 8.95 13.16
CA GLY A 322 8.35 9.73 12.33
C GLY A 322 7.46 10.72 13.11
N TYR A 323 7.26 10.52 14.41
CA TYR A 323 6.28 11.29 15.20
C TYR A 323 6.80 12.67 15.68
N SER A 324 8.12 12.89 15.70
CA SER A 324 8.73 14.14 16.17
C SER A 324 10.09 14.40 15.52
N ARG A 325 10.32 15.65 15.11
CA ARG A 325 11.60 16.14 14.57
C ARG A 325 12.75 16.03 15.58
N ASN A 326 12.43 16.16 16.87
CA ASN A 326 13.42 16.18 17.94
C ASN A 326 13.69 14.78 18.51
N ALA A 327 12.91 13.76 18.09
CA ALA A 327 13.11 12.39 18.51
C ALA A 327 14.20 11.71 17.66
N VAL A 328 15.28 11.30 18.30
CA VAL A 328 16.40 10.60 17.64
C VAL A 328 16.52 9.19 18.20
N ALA A 329 16.47 8.19 17.32
CA ALA A 329 16.71 6.80 17.72
C ALA A 329 18.16 6.63 18.21
N PRO A 330 18.41 5.96 19.35
CA PRO A 330 19.78 5.68 19.81
C PRO A 330 20.62 4.92 18.77
N THR A 331 19.96 4.15 17.90
CA THR A 331 20.56 3.37 16.81
C THR A 331 20.59 4.10 15.46
N ARG A 332 20.35 5.42 15.42
CA ARG A 332 20.26 6.20 14.17
C ARG A 332 21.43 5.96 13.22
N ASN A 333 22.67 5.95 13.72
CA ASN A 333 23.85 5.76 12.87
C ASN A 333 23.87 4.38 12.20
N LEU A 334 23.45 3.34 12.93
CA LEU A 334 23.33 1.99 12.39
C LEU A 334 22.22 1.93 11.33
N LEU A 335 21.04 2.47 11.64
CA LEU A 335 19.90 2.51 10.72
C LEU A 335 20.24 3.28 9.44
N HIS A 336 20.90 4.43 9.55
CA HIS A 336 21.35 5.23 8.42
C HIS A 336 22.34 4.46 7.54
N SER A 337 23.35 3.82 8.14
CA SER A 337 24.32 3.00 7.40
C SER A 337 23.67 1.84 6.65
N VAL A 338 22.72 1.15 7.28
CA VAL A 338 21.95 0.06 6.65
C VAL A 338 21.09 0.60 5.50
N ALA A 339 20.36 1.69 5.71
CA ALA A 339 19.52 2.32 4.69
C ALA A 339 20.34 2.78 3.48
N GLN A 340 21.50 3.42 3.70
CA GLN A 340 22.37 3.88 2.62
C GLN A 340 22.95 2.70 1.82
N ARG A 341 23.36 1.61 2.49
CA ARG A 341 23.82 0.39 1.81
C ARG A 341 22.70 -0.23 0.96
N ALA A 342 21.48 -0.29 1.49
CA ALA A 342 20.32 -0.79 0.76
C ALA A 342 20.01 0.06 -0.48
N ALA A 343 19.92 1.39 -0.31
CA ALA A 343 19.71 2.34 -1.41
C ALA A 343 20.76 2.17 -2.52
N ASN A 344 22.04 2.10 -2.15
CA ASN A 344 23.13 1.93 -3.10
C ASN A 344 23.03 0.61 -3.88
N GLN A 345 22.56 -0.48 -3.26
CA GLN A 345 22.36 -1.75 -3.95
C GLN A 345 21.15 -1.74 -4.89
N ILE A 346 20.07 -1.06 -4.50
CA ILE A 346 18.90 -0.85 -5.37
C ILE A 346 19.31 -0.02 -6.60
N ALA A 347 20.02 1.08 -6.38
CA ALA A 347 20.50 1.97 -7.44
C ALA A 347 21.41 1.24 -8.45
N LYS A 348 22.25 0.29 -8.01
CA LYS A 348 23.11 -0.51 -8.92
C LYS A 348 22.34 -1.34 -9.94
N TYR A 349 21.09 -1.72 -9.67
CA TYR A 349 20.33 -2.59 -10.58
C TYR A 349 19.77 -1.84 -11.79
N ARG A 350 19.20 -0.64 -11.58
CA ARG A 350 18.53 0.16 -12.63
C ARG A 350 18.73 1.68 -12.53
N GLY A 351 19.66 2.16 -11.72
CA GLY A 351 19.90 3.60 -11.51
C GLY A 351 18.75 4.32 -10.81
N THR A 352 17.89 3.58 -10.10
CA THR A 352 16.64 4.08 -9.50
C THR A 352 16.88 4.95 -8.29
#